data_AF-A9P136-F1
#
_entry.id   AF-A9P136-F1
#
_cell.length_a   1.000
_cell.length_b   1.000
_cell.length_c   1.000
_cell.angle_alpha   90.00
_cell.angle_beta   90.00
_cell.angle_gamma   90.00
#
_symmetry.space_group_name_H-M   'P 1'
#
loop_
_entity.id
_entity.type
_entity.pdbx_description
1 polymer ?
#
loop_
_entity_poly.entity_id
_entity_poly.type
_entity_poly.pdbx_seq_one_letter_code
_entity_poly.pdbx_strand_id
1 'polypeptide(L)'
;MADNQRVHPTMKDVEKNEVDYENEKPNSPLVPKSNLASEKDGVYPPPPSGGQMRVQFPKDQVIPTRQIPRYHSGPPKRRNSCCRCLCCTICFLFALVAIIAIACGVLYLVFQPRIPKYSVDSIRITNFSINADLTTNCQVSVNVRARNPNKKIGIYYLDNSHLAISYLGTELCTGALPVFYQGHKNTTFLDVALRGTGARVTSAVVSTLKEQKQKASVPLNLRADVPVKIKLGKLKSMKIKVRVRWDLVVDRLDANAKVISEKSKVSVKM
;
A
#
# COMPACT_ATOMS: atom_id res chain seq x y z
N MET A 1 15.22 -6.64 -27.81
CA MET A 1 14.31 -7.71 -28.29
C MET A 1 13.29 -7.95 -27.20
N ALA A 2 11.99 -7.87 -27.49
CA ALA A 2 10.93 -8.08 -26.50
C ALA A 2 10.51 -9.56 -26.56
N ASP A 3 10.80 -10.31 -25.50
CA ASP A 3 10.34 -11.69 -25.34
C ASP A 3 8.83 -11.72 -25.16
N ASN A 4 8.13 -12.37 -26.08
CA ASN A 4 6.69 -12.63 -26.00
C ASN A 4 6.48 -13.96 -25.29
N GLN A 5 5.87 -13.94 -24.10
CA GLN A 5 5.61 -15.15 -23.33
C GLN A 5 4.15 -15.59 -23.49
N ARG A 6 3.94 -16.78 -24.05
CA ARG A 6 2.66 -17.49 -24.12
C ARG A 6 2.59 -18.43 -22.91
N VAL A 7 1.59 -18.27 -22.04
CA VAL A 7 1.51 -19.03 -20.78
C VAL A 7 0.44 -20.13 -20.90
N HIS A 8 0.85 -21.38 -20.64
CA HIS A 8 -0.03 -22.55 -20.46
C HIS A 8 0.04 -23.01 -18.98
N PRO A 9 -1.02 -23.63 -18.43
CA PRO A 9 -1.09 -23.93 -16.99
C PRO A 9 -0.21 -25.12 -16.58
N THR A 10 0.49 -25.00 -15.44
CA THR A 10 1.25 -26.11 -14.81
C THR A 10 0.90 -26.22 -13.33
N MET A 11 0.82 -27.46 -12.87
CA MET A 11 0.36 -27.91 -11.54
C MET A 11 1.34 -27.54 -10.41
N LYS A 12 0.78 -27.47 -9.19
CA LYS A 12 1.41 -27.16 -7.90
C LYS A 12 2.35 -28.29 -7.45
N ASP A 13 3.36 -27.95 -6.63
CA ASP A 13 3.81 -28.69 -5.43
C ASP A 13 4.66 -27.75 -4.54
N VAL A 14 4.25 -27.47 -3.29
CA VAL A 14 4.60 -28.10 -1.99
C VAL A 14 5.93 -27.58 -1.37
N GLU A 15 5.73 -26.62 -0.47
CA GLU A 15 6.27 -26.46 0.91
C GLU A 15 7.59 -27.14 1.36
N LYS A 16 8.50 -26.34 1.95
CA LYS A 16 9.15 -26.65 3.24
C LYS A 16 9.83 -25.42 3.88
N ASN A 17 9.57 -25.23 5.18
CA ASN A 17 10.19 -24.28 6.12
C ASN A 17 11.25 -25.00 6.99
N GLU A 18 12.21 -24.26 7.55
CA GLU A 18 12.85 -24.38 8.90
C GLU A 18 14.06 -23.41 8.94
N VAL A 19 14.17 -22.35 9.75
CA VAL A 19 14.23 -22.10 11.23
C VAL A 19 15.67 -21.96 11.77
N ASP A 20 15.81 -20.92 12.60
CA ASP A 20 16.94 -20.22 13.22
C ASP A 20 17.93 -21.01 14.09
N TYR A 21 19.12 -20.41 14.31
CA TYR A 21 19.84 -20.51 15.58
C TYR A 21 20.38 -19.16 16.08
N GLU A 22 20.05 -18.92 17.35
CA GLU A 22 20.37 -17.84 18.28
C GLU A 22 21.85 -17.82 18.71
N ASN A 23 22.39 -16.66 19.10
CA ASN A 23 23.58 -16.60 19.95
C ASN A 23 23.56 -15.34 20.85
N GLU A 24 23.25 -15.54 22.14
CA GLU A 24 23.37 -14.55 23.21
C GLU A 24 24.80 -14.48 23.77
N LYS A 25 25.21 -13.29 24.23
CA LYS A 25 26.33 -13.14 25.19
C LYS A 25 26.02 -12.05 26.22
N PRO A 26 26.29 -12.24 27.53
CA PRO A 26 25.71 -11.42 28.59
C PRO A 26 26.67 -10.42 29.27
N ASN A 27 26.03 -9.38 29.81
CA ASN A 27 26.21 -8.62 31.06
C ASN A 27 27.51 -7.89 31.46
N SER A 28 27.27 -6.61 31.75
CA SER A 28 28.06 -5.59 32.45
C SER A 28 28.45 -5.94 33.90
N PRO A 29 29.43 -5.22 34.50
CA PRO A 29 29.53 -5.08 35.95
C PRO A 29 29.27 -3.66 36.46
N LEU A 30 28.68 -3.64 37.66
CA LEU A 30 28.36 -2.55 38.58
C LEU A 30 29.54 -2.24 39.51
N VAL A 31 29.79 -0.97 39.86
CA VAL A 31 30.33 -0.55 41.18
C VAL A 31 30.05 0.95 41.44
N PRO A 32 30.09 1.46 42.70
CA PRO A 32 28.99 2.21 43.31
C PRO A 32 29.39 3.63 43.76
N LYS A 33 28.38 4.38 44.26
CA LYS A 33 28.52 5.67 44.95
C LYS A 33 28.97 5.47 46.42
N SER A 34 29.84 6.34 46.91
CA SER A 34 30.02 6.59 48.35
C SER A 34 30.00 8.10 48.63
N ASN A 35 29.09 8.51 49.51
CA ASN A 35 29.03 9.81 50.19
C ASN A 35 29.55 9.65 51.64
N LEU A 36 29.73 10.80 52.32
CA LEU A 36 30.03 11.00 53.76
C LEU A 36 31.48 10.68 54.18
N ALA A 37 32.10 11.32 55.16
CA ALA A 37 31.84 12.53 55.94
C ALA A 37 33.15 12.84 56.71
N SER A 38 33.27 14.10 57.14
CA SER A 38 34.29 14.65 58.03
C SER A 38 34.22 14.05 59.45
N GLU A 39 35.37 13.79 60.09
CA GLU A 39 35.58 13.93 61.55
C GLU A 39 37.09 13.94 61.88
N LYS A 40 37.40 14.64 62.96
CA LYS A 40 38.65 15.14 63.55
C LYS A 40 39.53 14.06 64.21
N ASP A 41 40.82 14.39 64.37
CA ASP A 41 41.71 14.23 65.55
C ASP A 41 43.15 14.51 65.06
N GLY A 42 44.09 15.25 65.67
CA GLY A 42 44.35 15.77 67.01
C GLY A 42 45.88 15.71 67.21
N VAL A 43 46.45 16.61 68.05
CA VAL A 43 47.83 16.65 68.63
C VAL A 43 48.76 17.79 68.13
N TYR A 44 49.12 18.68 69.07
CA TYR A 44 50.11 19.78 69.01
C TYR A 44 51.35 19.48 69.88
N PRO A 45 52.47 20.21 69.68
CA PRO A 45 53.39 20.62 70.76
C PRO A 45 53.47 22.17 70.95
N PRO A 46 54.05 22.67 72.09
CA PRO A 46 53.78 23.98 72.73
C PRO A 46 54.69 25.18 72.32
N PRO A 47 54.43 26.43 72.81
CA PRO A 47 54.79 27.70 72.17
C PRO A 47 56.00 28.45 72.79
N PRO A 48 56.46 29.57 72.18
CA PRO A 48 57.16 30.61 72.90
C PRO A 48 56.33 31.88 73.12
N SER A 49 56.52 32.44 74.31
CA SER A 49 55.91 33.61 74.93
C SER A 49 56.16 34.93 74.19
N GLY A 50 55.17 35.84 74.19
CA GLY A 50 55.40 37.25 73.90
C GLY A 50 54.14 38.10 73.73
N GLY A 51 53.77 38.87 74.76
CA GLY A 51 53.08 40.17 74.65
C GLY A 51 51.57 40.16 74.37
N GLN A 52 50.76 40.34 75.42
CA GLN A 52 49.35 40.74 75.29
C GLN A 52 49.24 42.24 75.01
N MET A 53 48.46 42.64 74.02
CA MET A 53 47.81 43.96 73.99
C MET A 53 46.29 43.75 73.95
N ARG A 54 45.63 44.02 75.09
CA ARG A 54 44.18 44.19 75.18
C ARG A 54 43.83 45.56 74.62
N VAL A 55 43.02 45.61 73.56
CA VAL A 55 42.25 46.81 73.20
C VAL A 55 40.80 46.53 73.56
N GLN A 56 40.35 47.14 74.65
CA GLN A 56 38.98 47.15 75.14
C GLN A 56 38.20 48.19 74.33
N PHE A 57 37.18 47.80 73.55
CA PHE A 57 36.26 48.75 72.93
C PHE A 57 35.02 48.98 73.82
N PRO A 58 34.61 50.24 74.08
CA PRO A 58 33.47 50.54 74.94
C PRO A 58 32.14 50.08 74.34
N LYS A 59 31.32 49.39 75.15
CA LYS A 59 29.88 49.21 74.89
C LYS A 59 29.19 50.51 75.24
N ASP A 60 28.73 51.26 74.23
CA ASP A 60 27.55 52.13 74.28
C ASP A 60 27.44 52.95 72.98
N GLN A 61 26.90 52.34 71.92
CA GLN A 61 26.30 53.07 70.81
C GLN A 61 25.04 52.34 70.33
N VAL A 62 23.88 52.91 70.67
CA VAL A 62 22.57 52.51 70.15
C VAL A 62 22.43 53.09 68.73
N ILE A 63 22.38 52.23 67.72
CA ILE A 63 22.16 52.63 66.32
C ILE A 63 20.63 52.71 66.08
N PRO A 64 20.08 53.81 65.56
CA PRO A 64 18.68 53.86 65.17
C PRO A 64 18.46 53.01 63.91
N THR A 65 17.52 52.05 63.98
CA THR A 65 17.17 51.16 62.87
C THR A 65 16.62 51.96 61.69
N ARG A 66 17.45 52.17 60.66
CA ARG A 66 17.03 52.72 59.37
C ARG A 66 16.18 51.68 58.63
N GLN A 67 14.89 51.94 58.44
CA GLN A 67 14.04 51.07 57.62
C GLN A 67 14.42 51.23 56.13
N ILE A 68 14.93 50.16 55.53
CA ILE A 68 15.23 50.10 54.10
C ILE A 68 13.90 49.90 53.36
N PRO A 69 13.53 50.72 52.36
CA PRO A 69 12.34 50.47 51.56
C PRO A 69 12.51 49.13 50.83
N ARG A 70 11.61 48.17 51.09
CA ARG A 70 11.56 46.92 50.34
C ARG A 70 11.12 47.23 48.92
N TYR A 71 12.05 47.16 47.97
CA TYR A 71 11.68 47.03 46.56
C TYR A 71 10.95 45.70 46.38
N HIS A 72 9.65 45.78 46.12
CA HIS A 72 8.90 44.62 45.66
C HIS A 72 9.43 44.26 44.27
N SER A 73 10.23 43.20 44.18
CA SER A 73 10.45 42.49 42.94
C SER A 73 9.08 42.02 42.44
N GLY A 74 8.57 42.62 41.36
CA GLY A 74 7.34 42.18 40.72
C GLY A 74 7.42 40.68 40.36
N PRO A 75 6.29 39.97 40.31
CA PRO A 75 6.29 38.52 40.09
C PRO A 75 7.00 38.18 38.77
N PRO A 76 7.76 37.07 38.71
CA PRO A 76 8.44 36.69 37.47
C PRO A 76 7.39 36.51 36.38
N LYS A 77 7.55 37.21 35.24
CA LYS A 77 6.74 36.98 34.05
C LYS A 77 6.83 35.50 33.72
N ARG A 78 5.74 34.75 33.96
CA ARG A 78 5.59 33.37 33.50
C ARG A 78 5.69 33.39 31.97
N ARG A 79 6.91 33.17 31.47
CA ARG A 79 7.19 33.09 30.04
C ARG A 79 6.51 31.82 29.55
N ASN A 80 5.48 31.99 28.71
CA ASN A 80 4.65 30.92 28.16
C ASN A 80 5.47 29.88 27.40
N SER A 81 6.05 28.92 28.13
CA SER A 81 6.83 27.79 27.60
C SER A 81 5.96 26.84 26.75
N CYS A 82 4.65 26.82 27.02
CA CYS A 82 3.66 26.02 26.28
C CYS A 82 3.63 26.35 24.78
N CYS A 83 3.80 27.63 24.41
CA CYS A 83 3.73 28.05 23.01
C CYS A 83 4.98 27.63 22.20
N ARG A 84 6.15 27.51 22.86
CA ARG A 84 7.39 27.08 22.22
C ARG A 84 7.41 25.57 22.00
N CYS A 85 6.91 24.78 22.94
CA CYS A 85 6.77 23.33 22.77
C CYS A 85 5.76 22.99 21.66
N LEU A 86 4.61 23.67 21.62
CA LEU A 86 3.60 23.47 20.57
C LEU A 86 4.11 23.89 19.18
N CYS A 87 4.85 25.00 19.09
CA CYS A 87 5.47 25.42 17.84
C CYS A 87 6.52 24.41 17.36
N CYS A 88 7.38 23.89 18.25
CA CYS A 88 8.37 22.88 17.90
C CYS A 88 7.73 21.56 17.42
N THR A 89 6.64 21.10 18.05
CA THR A 89 5.94 19.89 17.60
C THR A 89 5.27 20.09 16.24
N ILE A 90 4.65 21.25 16.01
CA ILE A 90 4.06 21.61 14.71
C ILE A 90 5.13 21.69 13.62
N CYS A 91 6.26 22.35 13.88
CA CYS A 91 7.39 22.41 12.94
C CYS A 91 7.95 21.02 12.63
N PHE A 92 8.05 20.14 13.63
CA PHE A 92 8.48 18.76 13.43
C PHE A 92 7.48 17.99 12.55
N LEU A 93 6.17 18.13 12.79
CA LEU A 93 5.14 17.50 11.96
C LEU A 93 5.20 18.00 10.52
N PHE A 94 5.37 19.31 10.30
CA PHE A 94 5.54 19.87 8.95
C PHE A 94 6.80 19.34 8.27
N ALA A 95 7.93 19.25 8.99
CA ALA A 95 9.15 18.66 8.45
C ALA A 95 8.95 17.18 8.09
N LEU A 96 8.25 16.40 8.92
CA LEU A 96 7.92 15.01 8.65
C LEU A 96 7.05 14.87 7.39
N VAL A 97 5.98 15.67 7.27
CA VAL A 97 5.11 15.69 6.09
C VAL A 97 5.89 16.08 4.85
N ALA A 98 6.79 17.08 4.94
CA ALA A 98 7.64 17.49 3.84
C ALA A 98 8.58 16.37 3.39
N ILE A 99 9.22 15.65 4.32
CA ILE A 99 10.08 14.50 4.02
C ILE A 99 9.27 13.40 3.33
N ILE A 100 8.08 13.08 3.83
CA ILE A 100 7.20 12.07 3.21
C ILE A 100 6.78 12.51 1.80
N ALA A 101 6.42 13.78 1.62
CA ALA A 101 6.05 14.32 0.32
C ALA A 101 7.20 14.25 -0.69
N ILE A 102 8.42 14.62 -0.28
CA ILE A 102 9.63 14.50 -1.10
C ILE A 102 9.89 13.04 -1.45
N ALA A 103 9.83 12.13 -0.47
CA ALA A 103 10.03 10.70 -0.72
C ALA A 103 9.00 10.13 -1.71
N CYS A 104 7.72 10.47 -1.55
CA CYS A 104 6.66 10.11 -2.49
C CYS A 104 6.92 10.69 -3.89
N GLY A 105 7.35 11.95 -3.99
CA GLY A 105 7.70 12.59 -5.26
C GLY A 105 8.86 11.89 -5.96
N VAL A 106 9.93 11.57 -5.24
CA VAL A 106 11.07 10.80 -5.77
C VAL A 106 10.62 9.42 -6.26
N LEU A 107 9.85 8.69 -5.45
CA LEU A 107 9.32 7.37 -5.85
C LEU A 107 8.45 7.48 -7.11
N TYR A 108 7.58 8.49 -7.21
CA TYR A 108 6.76 8.72 -8.39
C TYR A 108 7.61 8.98 -9.65
N LEU A 109 8.63 9.83 -9.55
CA LEU A 109 9.54 10.12 -10.67
C LEU A 109 10.37 8.90 -11.09
N VAL A 110 10.79 8.06 -10.14
CA VAL A 110 11.63 6.88 -10.39
C VAL A 110 10.83 5.75 -11.03
N PHE A 111 9.62 5.47 -10.52
CA PHE A 111 8.79 4.34 -10.96
C PHE A 111 7.86 4.69 -12.12
N GLN A 112 7.40 5.95 -12.20
CA GLN A 112 6.43 6.45 -13.19
C GLN A 112 5.27 5.46 -13.40
N PRO A 113 4.43 5.24 -12.38
CA PRO A 113 3.40 4.23 -12.43
C PRO A 113 2.41 4.52 -13.57
N ARG A 114 2.27 3.55 -14.47
CA ARG A 114 1.34 3.58 -15.61
C ARG A 114 0.35 2.43 -15.49
N ILE A 115 -0.90 2.70 -15.81
CA ILE A 115 -1.96 1.69 -15.77
C ILE A 115 -1.69 0.66 -16.88
N PRO A 116 -1.72 -0.66 -16.58
CA PRO A 116 -1.66 -1.71 -17.59
C PRO A 116 -2.78 -1.57 -18.61
N LYS A 117 -2.49 -1.85 -19.87
CA LYS A 117 -3.47 -1.84 -20.94
C LYS A 117 -3.96 -3.24 -21.17
N TYR A 118 -5.26 -3.40 -21.31
CA TYR A 118 -5.85 -4.68 -21.67
C TYR A 118 -6.72 -4.51 -22.91
N SER A 119 -6.58 -5.44 -23.84
CA SER A 119 -7.42 -5.52 -25.03
C SER A 119 -7.90 -6.94 -25.30
N VAL A 120 -8.99 -7.05 -26.06
CA VAL A 120 -9.49 -8.32 -26.58
C VAL A 120 -9.11 -8.44 -28.04
N ASP A 121 -8.18 -9.35 -28.34
CA ASP A 121 -7.67 -9.53 -29.71
C ASP A 121 -8.66 -10.31 -30.59
N SER A 122 -9.30 -11.34 -30.02
CA SER A 122 -10.27 -12.16 -30.73
C SER A 122 -11.22 -12.86 -29.76
N ILE A 123 -12.44 -13.14 -30.24
CA ILE A 123 -13.45 -13.90 -29.52
C ILE A 123 -13.90 -15.03 -30.45
N ARG A 124 -13.94 -16.25 -29.93
CA ARG A 124 -14.39 -17.43 -30.67
C ARG A 124 -15.53 -18.09 -29.94
N ILE A 125 -16.74 -18.02 -30.47
CA ILE A 125 -17.92 -18.62 -29.87
C ILE A 125 -18.07 -20.03 -30.43
N THR A 126 -17.82 -21.03 -29.60
CA THR A 126 -17.81 -22.44 -30.02
C THR A 126 -19.18 -23.07 -29.92
N ASN A 127 -19.93 -22.72 -28.86
CA ASN A 127 -21.30 -23.14 -28.67
C ASN A 127 -22.08 -21.98 -28.05
N PHE A 128 -23.23 -21.65 -28.64
CA PHE A 128 -24.17 -20.74 -28.03
C PHE A 128 -25.59 -21.16 -28.43
N SER A 129 -26.35 -21.68 -27.47
CA SER A 129 -27.75 -22.07 -27.66
C SER A 129 -28.64 -21.53 -26.55
N ILE A 130 -29.90 -21.32 -26.90
CA ILE A 130 -30.95 -20.94 -25.97
C ILE A 130 -31.99 -22.05 -26.04
N ASN A 131 -32.25 -22.68 -24.91
CA ASN A 131 -33.19 -23.77 -24.77
C ASN A 131 -34.64 -23.24 -24.68
N ALA A 132 -35.63 -24.11 -24.85
CA ALA A 132 -37.05 -23.75 -24.82
C ALA A 132 -37.50 -23.20 -23.45
N ASP A 133 -36.83 -23.60 -22.37
CA ASP A 133 -37.04 -23.13 -20.99
C ASP A 133 -36.34 -21.79 -20.69
N LEU A 134 -35.87 -21.09 -21.73
CA LEU A 134 -35.12 -19.83 -21.64
C LEU A 134 -33.81 -19.93 -20.84
N THR A 135 -33.23 -21.12 -20.78
CA THR A 135 -31.86 -21.31 -20.30
C THR A 135 -30.86 -21.23 -21.44
N THR A 136 -29.64 -20.78 -21.14
CA THR A 136 -28.57 -20.65 -22.14
C THR A 136 -27.46 -21.65 -21.88
N ASN A 137 -26.91 -22.19 -22.96
CA ASN A 137 -25.65 -22.91 -22.98
C ASN A 137 -24.67 -22.10 -23.81
N CYS A 138 -23.47 -21.91 -23.27
CA CYS A 138 -22.49 -21.00 -23.81
C CYS A 138 -21.09 -21.58 -23.60
N GLN A 139 -20.30 -21.60 -24.67
CA GLN A 139 -18.89 -21.94 -24.67
C GLN A 139 -18.16 -20.98 -25.60
N VAL A 140 -17.25 -20.20 -25.03
CA VAL A 140 -16.54 -19.12 -25.72
C VAL A 140 -15.07 -19.17 -25.34
N SER A 141 -14.18 -18.93 -26.29
CA SER A 141 -12.76 -18.69 -26.02
C SER A 141 -12.44 -17.24 -26.34
N VAL A 142 -11.76 -16.55 -25.43
CA VAL A 142 -11.41 -15.14 -25.58
C VAL A 142 -9.90 -15.00 -25.47
N ASN A 143 -9.31 -14.35 -26.47
CA ASN A 143 -7.89 -14.00 -26.45
C ASN A 143 -7.73 -12.59 -25.86
N VAL A 144 -7.26 -12.53 -24.62
CA VAL A 144 -7.01 -11.29 -23.90
C VAL A 144 -5.53 -10.95 -24.00
N ARG A 145 -5.24 -9.75 -24.51
CA ARG A 145 -3.90 -9.17 -24.50
C ARG A 145 -3.75 -8.26 -23.29
N ALA A 146 -2.85 -8.63 -22.38
CA ALA A 146 -2.47 -7.81 -21.24
C ALA A 146 -1.09 -7.18 -21.49
N ARG A 147 -0.97 -5.86 -21.43
CA ARG A 147 0.29 -5.14 -21.61
C ARG A 147 0.64 -4.33 -20.37
N ASN A 148 1.78 -4.65 -19.77
CA ASN A 148 2.38 -3.84 -18.71
C ASN A 148 3.35 -2.80 -19.32
N PRO A 149 3.02 -1.50 -19.37
CA PRO A 149 3.94 -0.48 -19.90
C PRO A 149 5.05 -0.09 -18.90
N ASN A 150 4.99 -0.55 -17.66
CA ASN A 150 5.89 -0.11 -16.60
C ASN A 150 7.30 -0.68 -16.77
N LYS A 151 8.32 0.16 -16.54
CA LYS A 151 9.74 -0.22 -16.64
C LYS A 151 10.29 -0.87 -15.38
N LYS A 152 9.72 -0.56 -14.21
CA LYS A 152 10.22 -0.98 -12.89
C LYS A 152 9.15 -1.59 -11.97
N ILE A 153 7.95 -1.80 -12.52
CA ILE A 153 6.82 -2.39 -11.82
C ILE A 153 6.45 -3.70 -12.51
N GLY A 154 6.44 -4.79 -11.75
CA GLY A 154 5.88 -6.07 -12.18
C GLY A 154 4.52 -6.32 -11.55
N ILE A 155 3.76 -7.25 -12.11
CA ILE A 155 2.39 -7.55 -11.67
C ILE A 155 2.24 -9.06 -11.54
N TYR A 156 1.91 -9.53 -10.35
CA TYR A 156 1.49 -10.90 -10.13
C TYR A 156 -0.02 -10.98 -10.28
N TYR A 157 -0.49 -11.75 -11.25
CA TYR A 157 -1.89 -12.11 -11.42
C TYR A 157 -2.13 -13.38 -10.64
N LEU A 158 -3.05 -13.33 -9.68
CA LEU A 158 -3.31 -14.40 -8.73
C LEU A 158 -4.49 -15.26 -9.16
N ASP A 159 -4.71 -16.33 -8.39
CA ASP A 159 -5.88 -17.19 -8.49
C ASP A 159 -7.18 -16.47 -8.11
N ASN A 160 -8.30 -17.16 -8.28
CA ASN A 160 -9.65 -16.63 -7.99
C ASN A 160 -9.98 -15.37 -8.79
N SER A 161 -9.52 -15.30 -10.03
CA SER A 161 -9.99 -14.32 -10.99
C SER A 161 -11.35 -14.75 -11.54
N HIS A 162 -12.17 -13.77 -11.90
CA HIS A 162 -13.51 -14.00 -12.44
C HIS A 162 -13.66 -13.24 -13.74
N LEU A 163 -13.76 -13.96 -14.85
CA LEU A 163 -14.06 -13.43 -16.16
C LEU A 163 -15.50 -13.81 -16.53
N ALA A 164 -16.29 -12.85 -16.99
CA ALA A 164 -17.68 -13.06 -17.35
C ALA A 164 -18.03 -12.33 -18.64
N ILE A 165 -18.77 -13.00 -19.53
CA ILE A 165 -19.45 -12.39 -20.67
C ILE A 165 -20.91 -12.23 -20.29
N SER A 166 -21.41 -11.01 -20.47
CA SER A 166 -22.81 -10.66 -20.23
C SER A 166 -23.42 -10.01 -21.45
N TYR A 167 -24.73 -10.18 -21.61
CA TYR A 167 -25.54 -9.53 -22.63
C TYR A 167 -26.76 -8.90 -21.96
N LEU A 168 -26.97 -7.60 -22.16
CA LEU A 168 -28.03 -6.81 -21.51
C LEU A 168 -28.12 -7.04 -19.99
N GLY A 169 -26.96 -7.13 -19.33
CA GLY A 169 -26.86 -7.36 -17.88
C GLY A 169 -27.04 -8.81 -17.42
N THR A 170 -27.37 -9.74 -18.32
CA THR A 170 -27.45 -11.18 -18.01
C THR A 170 -26.12 -11.84 -18.28
N GLU A 171 -25.55 -12.51 -17.28
CA GLU A 171 -24.30 -13.27 -17.41
C GLU A 171 -24.56 -14.59 -18.16
N LEU A 172 -23.85 -14.79 -19.28
CA LEU A 172 -24.03 -15.94 -20.16
C LEU A 172 -22.98 -17.02 -19.93
N CYS A 173 -21.74 -16.59 -19.72
CA CYS A 173 -20.55 -17.44 -19.70
C CYS A 173 -19.56 -16.89 -18.67
N THR A 174 -18.92 -17.77 -17.90
CA THR A 174 -17.87 -17.42 -16.95
C THR A 174 -16.61 -18.24 -17.13
N GLY A 175 -15.49 -17.73 -16.63
CA GLY A 175 -14.19 -18.38 -16.64
C GLY A 175 -13.22 -17.69 -15.68
N ALA A 176 -11.97 -18.10 -15.70
CA ALA A 176 -10.91 -17.53 -14.87
C ALA A 176 -9.65 -17.33 -15.71
N LEU A 177 -8.94 -16.22 -15.46
CA LEU A 177 -7.60 -16.00 -15.99
C LEU A 177 -6.62 -16.93 -15.26
N PRO A 178 -5.60 -17.44 -15.97
CA PRO A 178 -4.54 -18.21 -15.35
C PRO A 178 -3.73 -17.35 -14.37
N VAL A 179 -3.03 -18.01 -13.46
CA VAL A 179 -2.04 -17.36 -12.58
C VAL A 179 -0.77 -17.14 -13.38
N PHE A 180 -0.26 -15.91 -13.40
CA PHE A 180 0.99 -15.60 -14.09
C PHE A 180 1.67 -14.36 -13.50
N TYR A 181 2.96 -14.22 -13.78
CA TYR A 181 3.70 -13.01 -13.48
C TYR A 181 3.98 -12.24 -14.76
N GLN A 182 3.60 -10.97 -14.77
CA GLN A 182 3.92 -10.05 -15.84
C GLN A 182 5.05 -9.12 -15.40
N GLY A 183 6.23 -9.35 -15.97
CA GLY A 183 7.40 -8.51 -15.80
C GLY A 183 7.28 -7.12 -16.43
N HIS A 184 8.39 -6.41 -16.45
CA HIS A 184 8.50 -5.04 -16.97
C HIS A 184 8.29 -4.98 -18.48
N LYS A 185 7.57 -3.98 -18.98
CA LYS A 185 7.36 -3.75 -20.43
C LYS A 185 6.87 -4.99 -21.20
N ASN A 186 6.23 -5.94 -20.51
CA ASN A 186 5.85 -7.22 -21.09
C ASN A 186 4.42 -7.16 -21.65
N THR A 187 4.18 -7.90 -22.73
CA THR A 187 2.85 -8.16 -23.29
C THR A 187 2.58 -9.66 -23.22
N THR A 188 1.51 -10.03 -22.55
CA THR A 188 1.10 -11.42 -22.35
C THR A 188 -0.22 -11.65 -23.07
N PHE A 189 -0.29 -12.74 -23.82
CA PHE A 189 -1.50 -13.18 -24.51
C PHE A 189 -2.10 -14.35 -23.74
N LEU A 190 -3.36 -14.22 -23.39
CA LEU A 190 -4.10 -15.16 -22.56
C LEU A 190 -5.26 -15.71 -23.38
N ASP A 191 -5.25 -17.00 -23.65
CA ASP A 191 -6.41 -17.68 -24.22
C ASP A 191 -7.25 -18.23 -23.07
N VAL A 192 -8.43 -17.65 -22.87
CA VAL A 192 -9.30 -17.95 -21.73
C VAL A 192 -10.59 -18.58 -22.24
N ALA A 193 -10.84 -19.81 -21.82
CA ALA A 193 -12.11 -20.48 -22.06
C ALA A 193 -13.15 -20.04 -21.01
N LEU A 194 -14.31 -19.61 -21.50
CA LEU A 194 -15.50 -19.35 -20.71
C LEU A 194 -16.56 -20.39 -21.05
N ARG A 195 -17.31 -20.80 -20.03
CA ARG A 195 -18.42 -21.74 -20.13
C ARG A 195 -19.58 -21.24 -19.30
N GLY A 196 -20.79 -21.55 -19.73
CA GLY A 196 -22.00 -21.27 -18.97
C GLY A 196 -23.10 -22.23 -19.40
N THR A 197 -23.86 -22.70 -18.42
CA THR A 197 -24.97 -23.62 -18.63
C THR A 197 -26.09 -23.25 -17.68
N GLY A 198 -27.32 -23.19 -18.16
CA GLY A 198 -28.48 -22.94 -17.31
C GLY A 198 -28.72 -21.47 -16.94
N ALA A 199 -27.96 -20.52 -17.49
CA ALA A 199 -28.20 -19.10 -17.22
C ALA A 199 -29.55 -18.68 -17.83
N ARG A 200 -30.46 -18.19 -16.97
CA ARG A 200 -31.80 -17.79 -17.38
C ARG A 200 -31.78 -16.43 -18.06
N VAL A 201 -32.38 -16.36 -19.24
CA VAL A 201 -32.60 -15.13 -20.00
C VAL A 201 -34.09 -14.82 -20.08
N THR A 202 -34.44 -13.55 -20.29
CA THR A 202 -35.84 -13.16 -20.51
C THR A 202 -36.20 -13.28 -22.00
N SER A 203 -37.49 -13.41 -22.32
CA SER A 203 -37.96 -13.40 -23.71
C SER A 203 -37.53 -12.14 -24.47
N ALA A 204 -37.50 -10.99 -23.80
CA ALA A 204 -37.01 -9.72 -24.35
C ALA A 204 -35.51 -9.78 -24.70
N VAL A 205 -34.69 -10.43 -23.88
CA VAL A 205 -33.27 -10.66 -24.18
C VAL A 205 -33.12 -11.59 -25.39
N VAL A 206 -33.96 -12.62 -25.49
CA VAL A 206 -33.92 -13.54 -26.64
C VAL A 206 -34.33 -12.85 -27.95
N SER A 207 -35.38 -12.02 -27.94
CA SER A 207 -35.84 -11.31 -29.14
C SER A 207 -34.80 -10.29 -29.62
N THR A 208 -34.28 -9.46 -28.71
CA THR A 208 -33.24 -8.47 -29.02
C THR A 208 -31.97 -9.13 -29.56
N LEU A 209 -31.57 -10.27 -28.99
CA LEU A 209 -30.40 -11.00 -29.47
C LEU A 209 -30.62 -11.55 -30.89
N LYS A 210 -31.81 -12.04 -31.22
CA LYS A 210 -32.16 -12.51 -32.57
C LYS A 210 -32.10 -11.36 -33.58
N GLU A 211 -32.66 -10.20 -33.25
CA GLU A 211 -32.62 -9.01 -34.12
C GLU A 211 -31.20 -8.51 -34.34
N GLN A 212 -30.38 -8.44 -33.29
CA GLN A 212 -29.00 -7.99 -33.38
C GLN A 212 -28.09 -8.96 -34.13
N LYS A 213 -28.37 -10.27 -34.03
CA LYS A 213 -27.74 -11.28 -34.89
C LYS A 213 -28.06 -11.04 -36.36
N GLN A 214 -29.31 -10.70 -36.71
CA GLN A 214 -29.68 -10.38 -38.10
C GLN A 214 -29.01 -9.11 -38.60
N LYS A 215 -28.82 -8.11 -37.74
CA LYS A 215 -28.12 -6.85 -38.04
C LYS A 215 -26.59 -6.97 -38.06
N ALA A 216 -26.05 -8.18 -37.83
CA ALA A 216 -24.62 -8.43 -37.67
C ALA A 216 -23.92 -7.45 -36.70
N SER A 217 -24.59 -7.15 -35.58
CA SER A 217 -24.09 -6.19 -34.59
C SER A 217 -24.62 -6.55 -33.20
N VAL A 218 -23.84 -7.36 -32.48
CA VAL A 218 -24.19 -7.85 -31.15
C VAL A 218 -23.27 -7.22 -30.10
N PRO A 219 -23.79 -6.32 -29.24
CA PRO A 219 -23.04 -5.76 -28.13
C PRO A 219 -22.90 -6.79 -27.00
N LEU A 220 -21.68 -7.02 -26.55
CA LEU A 220 -21.34 -7.91 -25.43
C LEU A 220 -20.54 -7.13 -24.39
N ASN A 221 -20.81 -7.37 -23.12
CA ASN A 221 -20.01 -6.83 -22.03
C ASN A 221 -19.11 -7.95 -21.48
N LEU A 222 -17.80 -7.79 -21.61
CA LEU A 222 -16.83 -8.67 -20.96
C LEU A 222 -16.34 -7.99 -19.69
N ARG A 223 -16.28 -8.72 -18.58
CA ARG A 223 -15.79 -8.20 -17.29
C ARG A 223 -14.82 -9.18 -16.67
N ALA A 224 -13.62 -8.69 -16.34
CA ALA A 224 -12.64 -9.42 -15.54
C ALA A 224 -12.49 -8.76 -14.17
N ASP A 225 -12.67 -9.51 -13.10
CA ASP A 225 -12.24 -9.14 -11.74
C ASP A 225 -11.02 -9.99 -11.39
N VAL A 226 -9.85 -9.36 -11.32
CA VAL A 226 -8.56 -10.05 -11.24
C VAL A 226 -7.82 -9.63 -9.98
N PRO A 227 -7.57 -10.55 -9.05
CA PRO A 227 -6.73 -10.25 -7.90
C PRO A 227 -5.26 -10.17 -8.31
N VAL A 228 -4.59 -9.09 -7.92
CA VAL A 228 -3.19 -8.85 -8.28
C VAL A 228 -2.35 -8.39 -7.08
N LYS A 229 -1.04 -8.61 -7.18
CA LYS A 229 -0.03 -7.98 -6.32
C LYS A 229 0.97 -7.21 -7.18
N ILE A 230 1.26 -5.98 -6.80
CA ILE A 230 2.22 -5.12 -7.47
C ILE A 230 3.62 -5.40 -6.91
N LYS A 231 4.60 -5.62 -7.78
CA LYS A 231 6.00 -5.84 -7.43
C LYS A 231 6.81 -4.58 -7.73
N LEU A 232 7.41 -3.98 -6.71
CA LEU A 232 8.30 -2.82 -6.80
C LEU A 232 9.69 -3.23 -6.31
N GLY A 233 10.57 -3.59 -7.25
CA GLY A 233 11.88 -4.17 -6.92
C GLY A 233 11.72 -5.48 -6.13
N LYS A 234 12.18 -5.50 -4.88
CA LYS A 234 12.06 -6.65 -3.96
C LYS A 234 10.75 -6.64 -3.15
N LEU A 235 10.05 -5.51 -3.10
CA LEU A 235 8.82 -5.36 -2.33
C LEU A 235 7.60 -5.82 -3.14
N LYS A 236 6.63 -6.42 -2.44
CA LYS A 236 5.33 -6.83 -3.00
C LYS A 236 4.22 -6.12 -2.23
N SER A 237 3.22 -5.61 -2.94
CA SER A 237 2.03 -5.04 -2.32
C SER A 237 1.14 -6.12 -1.71
N MET A 238 0.15 -5.67 -0.92
CA MET A 238 -1.01 -6.49 -0.57
C MET A 238 -1.83 -6.85 -1.82
N LYS A 239 -2.68 -7.87 -1.67
CA LYS A 239 -3.62 -8.32 -2.71
C LYS A 239 -4.67 -7.22 -2.93
N ILE A 240 -4.76 -6.71 -4.16
CA ILE A 240 -5.80 -5.77 -4.60
C ILE A 240 -6.62 -6.41 -5.71
N LYS A 241 -7.90 -6.04 -5.85
CA LYS A 241 -8.73 -6.52 -6.97
C LYS A 241 -8.79 -5.45 -8.06
N VAL A 242 -8.32 -5.78 -9.25
CA VAL A 242 -8.44 -4.93 -10.43
C VAL A 242 -9.63 -5.41 -11.24
N ARG A 243 -10.52 -4.49 -11.59
CA ARG A 243 -11.64 -4.73 -12.49
C ARG A 243 -11.31 -4.16 -13.86
N VAL A 244 -11.48 -4.98 -14.88
CA VAL A 244 -11.43 -4.59 -16.28
C VAL A 244 -12.80 -4.85 -16.90
N ARG A 245 -13.34 -3.88 -17.62
CA ARG A 245 -14.56 -3.99 -18.40
C ARG A 245 -14.26 -3.72 -19.85
N TRP A 246 -14.82 -4.51 -20.74
CA TRP A 246 -14.82 -4.27 -22.17
C TRP A 246 -16.24 -4.22 -22.68
N ASP A 247 -16.55 -3.17 -23.41
CA ASP A 247 -17.75 -3.06 -24.22
C ASP A 247 -17.35 -3.43 -25.64
N LEU A 248 -17.82 -4.60 -26.07
CA LEU A 248 -17.46 -5.23 -27.33
C LEU A 248 -18.67 -5.22 -28.24
N VAL A 249 -18.47 -5.01 -29.53
CA VAL A 249 -19.50 -5.26 -30.55
C VAL A 249 -18.93 -6.28 -31.52
N VAL A 250 -19.63 -7.41 -31.67
CA VAL A 250 -19.24 -8.48 -32.60
C VAL A 250 -20.22 -8.58 -33.76
N ASP A 251 -19.72 -8.99 -34.93
CA ASP A 251 -20.56 -9.14 -36.13
C ASP A 251 -21.46 -10.38 -36.06
N ARG A 252 -20.97 -11.48 -35.47
CA ARG A 252 -21.68 -12.76 -35.37
C ARG A 252 -21.35 -13.48 -34.07
N LEU A 253 -22.16 -14.48 -33.74
CA LEU A 253 -21.99 -15.32 -32.55
C LEU A 253 -21.63 -16.77 -32.92
N ASP A 254 -20.52 -16.93 -33.65
CA ASP A 254 -19.97 -18.23 -34.03
C ASP A 254 -18.43 -18.22 -33.94
N ALA A 255 -17.79 -19.27 -34.47
CA ALA A 255 -16.34 -19.41 -34.41
C ALA A 255 -15.57 -18.35 -35.21
N ASN A 256 -16.21 -17.67 -36.15
CA ASN A 256 -15.64 -16.64 -37.01
C ASN A 256 -16.02 -15.23 -36.55
N ALA A 257 -16.50 -15.08 -35.32
CA ALA A 257 -16.84 -13.79 -34.73
C ALA A 257 -15.67 -12.79 -34.83
N LYS A 258 -15.97 -11.62 -35.39
CA LYS A 258 -15.05 -10.50 -35.52
C LYS A 258 -15.46 -9.37 -34.59
N VAL A 259 -14.50 -8.86 -33.83
CA VAL A 259 -14.70 -7.68 -32.99
C VAL A 259 -14.73 -6.44 -33.90
N ILE A 260 -15.88 -5.79 -34.00
CA ILE A 260 -16.10 -4.56 -34.77
C ILE A 260 -15.59 -3.35 -33.98
N SER A 261 -15.90 -3.31 -32.69
CA SER A 261 -15.45 -2.24 -31.81
C SER A 261 -15.17 -2.76 -30.41
N GLU A 262 -14.22 -2.11 -29.76
CA GLU A 262 -13.78 -2.43 -28.41
C GLU A 262 -13.56 -1.12 -27.65
N LYS A 263 -14.12 -1.04 -26.44
CA LYS A 263 -13.75 -0.02 -25.45
C LYS A 263 -13.43 -0.69 -24.13
N SER A 264 -12.26 -0.40 -23.56
CA SER A 264 -11.85 -0.96 -22.27
C SER A 264 -11.81 0.10 -21.16
N LYS A 265 -12.19 -0.30 -19.95
CA LYS A 265 -12.10 0.53 -18.73
C LYS A 265 -11.50 -0.28 -17.59
N VAL A 266 -10.47 0.27 -16.96
CA VAL A 266 -9.78 -0.34 -15.82
C VAL A 266 -10.11 0.45 -14.55
N SER A 267 -10.45 -0.24 -13.47
CA SER A 267 -10.71 0.35 -12.15
C SER A 267 -10.18 -0.55 -11.05
N VAL A 268 -9.65 0.03 -9.96
CA VAL A 268 -9.30 -0.73 -8.76
C VAL A 268 -10.53 -0.85 -7.88
N LYS A 269 -10.81 -2.05 -7.37
CA LYS A 269 -11.79 -2.27 -6.30
C LYS A 269 -11.04 -2.34 -4.99
N MET A 270 -11.34 -1.39 -4.10
CA MET A 270 -10.95 -1.45 -2.70
C MET A 270 -11.87 -2.41 -1.94
#